data_AF-A0A166PHF8-F1
#
_entry.id   AF-A0A166PHF8-F1
#
_cell.length_a   1.000
_cell.length_b   1.000
_cell.length_c   1.000
_cell.angle_alpha   90.00
_cell.angle_beta   90.00
_cell.angle_gamma   90.00
#
_symmetry.space_group_name_H-M   'P 1'
#
loop_
_entity.id
_entity.type
_entity.pdbx_description
1 polymer ?
#
loop_
_entity_poly.entity_id
_entity_poly.type
_entity_poly.pdbx_seq_one_letter_code
_entity_poly.pdbx_strand_id
1 'polypeptide(L)'
;MTSITRNLPSPIRDLGISIVGKKCYTSLVENLNVGDIDCLKYSLSKGLGLGIVVGGTIMKVPQLLLILGARSARGLSLPAYVMETLAYAITTAYSFRHDFPFSTYGENFFLTIQNTIITLLIIYFPSSSLRRGQNVASKLAATVLSAIAAGATLYSLPKETLALLQIATLPLSLFSKVPQIRQNARAQSTGQLSAVAVVAQVAGCLARLFTTAQEVGDQLVAAGFALALLLNIVLGAQMWMYWGNDGKVKEEKAEMNVVAPVPVKAESTGRSEILRSSSPLPRASTPTRKWARKVD
;
A
#
# COMPACT_ATOMS: atom_id res chain seq x y z
N MET A 1 -7.64 -9.54 45.15
CA MET A 1 -7.07 -10.53 44.19
C MET A 1 -5.67 -10.13 43.71
N THR A 2 -4.81 -9.56 44.57
CA THR A 2 -3.52 -8.94 44.16
C THR A 2 -2.32 -9.89 44.19
N SER A 3 -2.45 -11.10 44.75
CA SER A 3 -1.31 -12.01 44.93
C SER A 3 -0.80 -12.64 43.62
N ILE A 4 -1.65 -12.73 42.59
CA ILE A 4 -1.28 -13.27 41.27
C ILE A 4 -0.55 -12.20 40.46
N THR A 5 -1.03 -10.95 40.45
CA THR A 5 -0.41 -9.86 39.69
C THR A 5 0.90 -9.34 40.30
N ARG A 6 1.11 -9.48 41.61
CA ARG A 6 2.39 -9.14 42.25
C ARG A 6 3.52 -10.17 42.01
N ASN A 7 3.18 -11.41 41.67
CA ASN A 7 4.13 -12.50 41.41
C ASN A 7 4.35 -12.75 39.90
N LEU A 8 4.19 -11.74 39.04
CA LEU A 8 4.57 -11.87 37.64
C LEU A 8 6.09 -12.15 37.51
N PRO A 9 6.51 -13.05 36.60
CA PRO A 9 7.92 -13.29 36.32
C PRO A 9 8.67 -11.99 35.99
N SER A 10 9.90 -11.85 36.49
CA SER A 10 10.75 -10.69 36.26
C SER A 10 10.78 -10.19 34.81
N PRO A 11 10.96 -11.01 33.74
CA PRO A 11 10.99 -10.48 32.37
C PRO A 11 9.68 -9.80 31.95
N ILE A 12 8.52 -10.25 32.45
CA ILE A 12 7.21 -9.65 32.12
C ILE A 12 7.00 -8.39 32.96
N ARG A 13 7.40 -8.42 34.23
CA ARG A 13 7.33 -7.26 35.14
C ARG A 13 8.24 -6.12 34.65
N ASP A 14 9.48 -6.42 34.29
CA ASP A 14 10.44 -5.43 33.81
C ASP A 14 10.05 -4.87 32.44
N LEU A 15 9.51 -5.70 31.53
CA LEU A 15 8.94 -5.23 30.27
C LEU A 15 7.73 -4.30 30.49
N GLY A 16 6.80 -4.69 31.39
CA GLY A 16 5.64 -3.87 31.74
C GLY A 16 6.03 -2.54 32.39
N ILE A 17 6.99 -2.57 33.31
CA ILE A 17 7.57 -1.37 33.94
C ILE A 17 8.28 -0.47 32.91
N SER A 18 8.97 -1.05 31.93
CA SER A 18 9.66 -0.31 30.86
C SER A 18 8.69 0.40 29.92
N ILE A 19 7.57 -0.25 29.56
CA ILE A 19 6.56 0.29 28.64
C ILE A 19 5.64 1.32 29.32
N VAL A 20 5.15 1.01 30.53
CA VAL A 20 4.09 1.75 31.23
C VAL A 20 4.62 2.66 32.35
N GLY A 21 5.86 2.43 32.80
CA GLY A 21 6.48 3.16 33.92
C GLY A 21 6.08 2.58 35.28
N LYS A 22 7.02 2.63 36.25
CA LYS A 22 6.84 2.04 37.61
C LYS A 22 5.54 2.48 38.30
N LYS A 23 5.17 3.77 38.21
CA LYS A 23 3.97 4.30 38.88
C LYS A 23 2.67 3.66 38.34
N CYS A 24 2.46 3.71 37.03
CA CYS A 24 1.25 3.15 36.42
C CYS A 24 1.24 1.62 36.43
N TYR A 25 2.40 0.96 36.34
CA TYR A 25 2.50 -0.49 36.55
C TYR A 25 2.07 -0.89 37.97
N THR A 26 2.59 -0.23 39.01
CA THR A 26 2.20 -0.53 40.39
C THR A 26 0.75 -0.15 40.69
N SER A 27 0.25 0.99 40.20
CA SER A 27 -1.16 1.40 40.38
C SER A 27 -2.14 0.42 39.71
N LEU A 28 -1.90 0.11 38.43
CA LEU A 28 -2.87 -0.60 37.59
C LEU A 28 -2.68 -2.13 37.57
N VAL A 29 -1.44 -2.64 37.63
CA VAL A 29 -1.15 -4.09 37.60
C VAL A 29 -1.00 -4.67 39.01
N GLU A 30 -0.12 -4.10 39.85
CA GLU A 30 0.18 -4.67 41.18
C GLU A 30 -0.93 -4.40 42.22
N ASN A 31 -1.65 -3.28 42.09
CA ASN A 31 -2.73 -2.88 43.00
C ASN A 31 -4.14 -2.95 42.38
N LEU A 32 -4.26 -3.18 41.06
CA LEU A 32 -5.55 -3.26 40.33
C LEU A 32 -6.46 -2.03 40.53
N ASN A 33 -5.87 -0.84 40.66
CA ASN A 33 -6.62 0.40 40.86
C ASN A 33 -7.15 0.94 39.51
N VAL A 34 -8.24 0.36 39.03
CA VAL A 34 -8.90 0.77 37.76
C VAL A 34 -9.50 2.20 37.82
N GLY A 35 -9.59 2.79 39.01
CA GLY A 35 -9.99 4.20 39.20
C GLY A 35 -8.93 5.23 38.78
N ASP A 36 -7.69 4.81 38.53
CA ASP A 36 -6.60 5.66 38.04
C ASP A 36 -6.73 5.88 36.52
N ILE A 37 -7.70 6.71 36.12
CA ILE A 37 -8.12 6.92 34.73
C ILE A 37 -6.95 7.40 33.84
N ASP A 38 -6.03 8.20 34.39
CA ASP A 38 -4.91 8.75 33.64
C ASP A 38 -3.83 7.69 33.39
N CYS A 39 -3.47 6.89 34.41
CA CYS A 39 -2.62 5.71 34.19
C CYS A 39 -3.28 4.67 33.28
N LEU A 40 -4.60 4.49 33.33
CA LEU A 40 -5.32 3.56 32.45
C LEU A 40 -5.27 4.01 30.98
N LYS A 41 -5.54 5.30 30.69
CA LYS A 41 -5.43 5.86 29.34
C LYS A 41 -3.99 5.79 28.82
N TYR A 42 -3.00 6.14 29.65
CA TYR A 42 -1.58 6.09 29.28
C TYR A 42 -1.12 4.65 28.98
N SER A 43 -1.48 3.69 29.84
CA SER A 43 -1.15 2.27 29.65
C SER A 43 -1.79 1.71 28.38
N LEU A 44 -3.07 2.04 28.14
CA LEU A 44 -3.80 1.64 26.94
C LEU A 44 -3.16 2.25 25.68
N SER A 45 -2.79 3.54 25.72
CA SER A 45 -2.11 4.23 24.62
C SER A 45 -0.78 3.56 24.27
N LYS A 46 0.06 3.28 25.28
CA LYS A 46 1.35 2.60 25.08
C LYS A 46 1.20 1.20 24.51
N GLY A 47 0.26 0.41 25.03
CA GLY A 47 -0.05 -0.93 24.51
C GLY A 47 -0.57 -0.90 23.07
N LEU A 48 -1.45 0.04 22.76
CA LEU A 48 -2.02 0.22 21.43
C LEU A 48 -0.99 0.70 20.41
N GLY A 49 -0.13 1.66 20.79
CA GLY A 49 1.01 2.12 19.98
C GLY A 49 1.99 0.98 19.68
N LEU A 50 2.37 0.18 20.69
CA LEU A 50 3.21 -0.99 20.47
C LEU A 50 2.55 -2.02 19.53
N GLY A 51 1.24 -2.27 19.69
CA GLY A 51 0.45 -3.12 18.80
C GLY A 51 0.42 -2.62 17.35
N ILE A 52 0.32 -1.30 17.14
CA ILE A 52 0.39 -0.66 15.82
C ILE A 52 1.78 -0.85 15.21
N VAL A 53 2.87 -0.64 15.97
CA VAL A 53 4.25 -0.85 15.51
C VAL A 53 4.49 -2.31 15.09
N VAL A 54 4.03 -3.28 15.90
CA VAL A 54 4.12 -4.72 15.59
C VAL A 54 3.21 -5.12 14.43
N GLY A 55 2.07 -4.45 14.24
CA GLY A 55 1.27 -4.58 13.01
C GLY A 55 2.08 -4.13 11.79
N GLY A 56 2.65 -2.92 11.85
CA GLY A 56 3.45 -2.32 10.77
C GLY A 56 4.64 -3.17 10.32
N THR A 57 5.32 -3.89 11.23
CA THR A 57 6.42 -4.81 10.88
C THR A 57 5.96 -6.05 10.12
N ILE A 58 4.70 -6.47 10.27
CA ILE A 58 4.16 -7.70 9.66
C ILE A 58 3.42 -7.38 8.35
N MET A 59 2.78 -6.21 8.24
CA MET A 59 1.85 -5.87 7.16
C MET A 59 2.39 -6.05 5.72
N LYS A 60 3.68 -5.80 5.46
CA LYS A 60 4.28 -5.94 4.11
C LYS A 60 5.03 -7.28 3.92
N VAL A 61 5.16 -8.10 4.98
CA VAL A 61 5.86 -9.40 4.93
C VAL A 61 5.19 -10.41 3.98
N PRO A 62 3.85 -10.60 3.96
CA PRO A 62 3.22 -11.50 2.99
C PRO A 62 3.53 -11.13 1.55
N GLN A 63 3.55 -9.83 1.24
CA GLN A 63 3.88 -9.33 -0.09
C GLN A 63 5.36 -9.58 -0.43
N LEU A 64 6.28 -9.38 0.52
CA LEU A 64 7.70 -9.66 0.36
C LEU A 64 7.93 -11.15 0.00
N LEU A 65 7.26 -12.06 0.71
CA LEU A 65 7.32 -13.50 0.46
C LEU A 65 6.76 -13.88 -0.92
N LEU A 66 5.66 -13.24 -1.36
CA LEU A 66 5.09 -13.46 -2.70
C LEU A 66 6.07 -13.05 -3.82
N ILE A 67 6.74 -11.90 -3.69
CA ILE A 67 7.73 -11.44 -4.70
C ILE A 67 8.92 -12.40 -4.77
N LEU A 68 9.43 -12.83 -3.61
CA LEU A 68 10.57 -13.76 -3.52
C LEU A 68 10.23 -15.16 -4.05
N GLY A 69 9.06 -15.69 -3.69
CA GLY A 69 8.58 -16.99 -4.15
C GLY A 69 8.29 -17.03 -5.66
N ALA A 70 7.64 -15.97 -6.18
CA ALA A 70 7.35 -15.86 -7.62
C ALA A 70 8.57 -15.41 -8.46
N ARG A 71 9.65 -14.92 -7.82
CA ARG A 71 10.80 -14.24 -8.46
C ARG A 71 10.37 -13.19 -9.49
N SER A 72 9.31 -12.46 -9.18
CA SER A 72 8.66 -11.54 -10.13
C SER A 72 7.91 -10.42 -9.42
N ALA A 73 8.07 -9.20 -9.95
CA ALA A 73 7.38 -8.00 -9.49
C ALA A 73 6.27 -7.52 -10.47
N ARG A 74 5.71 -8.43 -11.29
CA ARG A 74 4.60 -8.08 -12.20
C ARG A 74 3.39 -7.58 -11.40
N GLY A 75 2.74 -6.54 -11.91
CA GLY A 75 1.58 -5.90 -11.26
C GLY A 75 1.95 -4.85 -10.21
N LEU A 76 3.22 -4.72 -9.81
CA LEU A 76 3.66 -3.68 -8.88
C LEU A 76 4.11 -2.42 -9.61
N SER A 77 3.61 -1.26 -9.17
CA SER A 77 3.97 0.04 -9.72
C SER A 77 5.17 0.62 -8.96
N LEU A 78 6.36 0.57 -9.55
CA LEU A 78 7.57 1.17 -9.00
C LEU A 78 7.38 2.63 -8.52
N PRO A 79 6.79 3.57 -9.28
CA PRO A 79 6.61 4.94 -8.80
C PRO A 79 5.63 5.04 -7.62
N ALA A 80 4.64 4.14 -7.50
CA ALA A 80 3.77 4.11 -6.32
C ALA A 80 4.55 3.69 -5.06
N TYR A 81 5.40 2.66 -5.16
CA TYR A 81 6.27 2.24 -4.06
C TYR A 81 7.30 3.30 -3.67
N VAL A 82 7.85 4.04 -4.63
CA VAL A 82 8.76 5.17 -4.35
C VAL A 82 8.04 6.30 -3.60
N MET A 83 6.84 6.70 -4.07
CA MET A 83 6.05 7.76 -3.41
C MET A 83 5.56 7.36 -2.02
N GLU A 84 5.13 6.11 -1.84
CA GLU A 84 4.74 5.56 -0.54
C GLU A 84 5.94 5.51 0.42
N THR A 85 7.12 5.08 -0.05
CA THR A 85 8.35 5.06 0.75
C THR A 85 8.75 6.47 1.18
N LEU A 86 8.64 7.46 0.27
CA LEU A 86 8.91 8.86 0.59
C LEU A 86 7.96 9.39 1.67
N ALA A 87 6.66 9.08 1.58
CA ALA A 87 5.67 9.50 2.58
C ALA A 87 5.95 8.95 3.99
N TYR A 88 6.31 7.66 4.10
CA TYR A 88 6.70 7.06 5.37
C TYR A 88 8.04 7.62 5.89
N ALA A 89 9.00 7.91 5.00
CA ALA A 89 10.28 8.53 5.37
C ALA A 89 10.10 9.95 5.91
N ILE A 90 9.24 10.77 5.28
CA ILE A 90 8.88 12.12 5.74
C ILE A 90 8.23 12.04 7.13
N THR A 91 7.24 11.16 7.31
CA THR A 91 6.54 10.97 8.60
C THR A 91 7.50 10.54 9.70
N THR A 92 8.40 9.60 9.40
CA THR A 92 9.45 9.13 10.32
C THR A 92 10.41 10.27 10.70
N ALA A 93 10.91 11.01 9.71
CA ALA A 93 11.84 12.13 9.94
C ALA A 93 11.18 13.26 10.73
N TYR A 94 9.92 13.60 10.42
CA TYR A 94 9.14 14.60 11.14
C TYR A 94 8.98 14.24 12.62
N SER A 95 8.48 13.03 12.91
CA SER A 95 8.28 12.58 14.29
C SER A 95 9.59 12.46 15.08
N PHE A 96 10.66 11.99 14.45
CA PHE A 96 11.99 11.92 15.08
C PHE A 96 12.55 13.32 15.39
N ARG A 97 12.36 14.30 14.49
CA ARG A 97 12.80 15.70 14.65
C ARG A 97 11.98 16.52 15.64
N HIS A 98 10.83 16.01 16.06
CA HIS A 98 9.99 16.58 17.12
C HIS A 98 10.06 15.77 18.43
N ASP A 99 11.00 14.84 18.55
CA ASP A 99 11.27 14.05 19.76
C ASP A 99 10.05 13.24 20.24
N PHE A 100 9.17 12.85 19.31
CA PHE A 100 7.98 12.04 19.60
C PHE A 100 8.39 10.61 20.02
N PRO A 101 7.62 9.94 20.89
CA PRO A 101 7.94 8.59 21.31
C PRO A 101 7.84 7.58 20.16
N PHE A 102 8.73 6.59 20.17
CA PHE A 102 8.80 5.55 19.12
C PHE A 102 7.48 4.80 18.90
N SER A 103 6.62 4.70 19.92
CA SER A 103 5.26 4.14 19.82
C SER A 103 4.35 4.88 18.83
N THR A 104 4.62 6.15 18.53
CA THR A 104 3.84 6.95 17.55
C THR A 104 4.33 6.77 16.11
N TYR A 105 5.65 6.66 15.87
CA TYR A 105 6.21 6.65 14.51
C TYR A 105 6.89 5.35 14.08
N GLY A 106 7.10 4.40 15.00
CA GLY A 106 7.84 3.16 14.75
C GLY A 106 7.25 2.30 13.63
N GLU A 107 5.93 2.34 13.43
CA GLU A 107 5.29 1.70 12.27
C GLU A 107 5.81 2.28 10.94
N ASN A 108 5.91 3.61 10.83
CA ASN A 108 6.38 4.30 9.62
C ASN A 108 7.87 4.03 9.39
N PHE A 109 8.67 3.91 10.45
CA PHE A 109 10.07 3.50 10.36
C PHE A 109 10.21 2.09 9.75
N PHE A 110 9.51 1.09 10.31
CA PHE A 110 9.56 -0.28 9.80
C PHE A 110 8.91 -0.43 8.42
N LEU A 111 7.85 0.32 8.12
CA LEU A 111 7.25 0.37 6.78
C LEU A 111 8.23 0.98 5.77
N THR A 112 8.95 2.06 6.11
CA THR A 112 9.98 2.66 5.23
C THR A 112 11.05 1.63 4.84
N ILE A 113 11.54 0.85 5.80
CA ILE A 113 12.52 -0.22 5.56
C ILE A 113 11.95 -1.29 4.63
N GLN A 114 10.77 -1.85 4.97
CA GLN A 114 10.13 -2.90 4.16
C GLN A 114 9.83 -2.43 2.74
N ASN A 115 9.33 -1.21 2.57
CA ASN A 115 8.97 -0.65 1.26
C ASN A 115 10.21 -0.31 0.42
N THR A 116 11.32 0.08 1.05
CA THR A 116 12.64 0.21 0.40
C THR A 116 13.12 -1.16 -0.12
N ILE A 117 13.02 -2.22 0.70
CA ILE A 117 13.37 -3.59 0.28
C ILE A 117 12.50 -4.04 -0.90
N ILE A 118 11.18 -3.82 -0.84
CA ILE A 118 10.27 -4.13 -1.95
C ILE A 118 10.65 -3.34 -3.21
N THR A 119 10.98 -2.05 -3.10
CA THR A 119 11.43 -1.20 -4.21
C THR A 119 12.70 -1.76 -4.86
N LEU A 120 13.68 -2.20 -4.07
CA LEU A 120 14.89 -2.87 -4.57
C LEU A 120 14.57 -4.20 -5.26
N LEU A 121 13.65 -5.01 -4.73
CA LEU A 121 13.22 -6.27 -5.36
C LEU A 121 12.45 -6.05 -6.68
N ILE A 122 11.66 -4.98 -6.79
CA ILE A 122 11.00 -4.59 -8.06
C ILE A 122 12.04 -4.29 -9.14
N ILE A 123 13.15 -3.64 -8.77
CA ILE A 123 14.26 -3.33 -9.69
C ILE A 123 15.11 -4.58 -9.99
N TYR A 124 15.30 -5.47 -9.01
CA TYR A 124 16.06 -6.72 -9.16
C TYR A 124 15.34 -7.77 -10.02
N PHE A 125 14.00 -7.82 -9.98
CA PHE A 125 13.18 -8.73 -10.79
C PHE A 125 12.43 -7.99 -11.94
N PRO A 126 13.14 -7.43 -12.93
CA PRO A 126 12.51 -6.64 -13.99
C PRO A 126 11.55 -7.50 -14.83
N SER A 127 10.37 -6.92 -15.10
CA SER A 127 9.41 -7.46 -16.05
C SER A 127 10.01 -7.50 -17.47
N SER A 128 9.46 -8.33 -18.35
CA SER A 128 9.97 -8.51 -19.73
C SER A 128 10.07 -7.20 -20.53
N SER A 129 9.24 -6.20 -20.21
CA SER A 129 9.28 -4.86 -20.82
C SER A 129 10.49 -4.02 -20.39
N LEU A 130 11.05 -4.26 -19.20
CA LEU A 130 12.16 -3.47 -18.63
C LEU A 130 13.54 -4.11 -18.84
N ARG A 131 13.59 -5.37 -19.30
CA ARG A 131 14.83 -6.16 -19.42
C ARG A 131 15.78 -5.74 -20.54
N ARG A 132 15.35 -4.96 -21.53
CA ARG A 132 16.16 -4.69 -22.73
C ARG A 132 17.14 -3.53 -22.47
N GLY A 133 18.41 -3.87 -22.26
CA GLY A 133 19.54 -2.92 -22.21
C GLY A 133 19.79 -2.22 -20.86
N GLN A 134 19.21 -2.69 -19.75
CA GLN A 134 19.37 -2.02 -18.44
C GLN A 134 20.39 -2.72 -17.53
N ASN A 135 21.40 -1.95 -17.10
CA ASN A 135 22.34 -2.36 -16.05
C ASN A 135 21.63 -2.37 -14.69
N VAL A 136 21.10 -3.53 -14.28
CA VAL A 136 20.37 -3.70 -13.00
C VAL A 136 21.24 -3.30 -11.81
N ALA A 137 22.54 -3.62 -11.82
CA ALA A 137 23.46 -3.28 -10.74
C ALA A 137 23.60 -1.76 -10.52
N SER A 138 23.73 -0.95 -11.58
CA SER A 138 23.83 0.51 -11.42
C SER A 138 22.51 1.13 -10.96
N LYS A 139 21.36 0.57 -11.37
CA LYS A 139 20.05 1.00 -10.86
C LYS A 139 19.86 0.68 -9.38
N LEU A 140 20.29 -0.48 -8.92
CA LEU A 140 20.24 -0.83 -7.49
C LEU A 140 21.15 0.09 -6.66
N ALA A 141 22.40 0.31 -7.10
CA ALA A 141 23.32 1.24 -6.46
C ALA A 141 22.75 2.67 -6.40
N ALA A 142 22.20 3.18 -7.51
CA ALA A 142 21.54 4.49 -7.55
C ALA A 142 20.32 4.57 -6.63
N THR A 143 19.53 3.50 -6.53
CA THR A 143 18.34 3.46 -5.66
C THR A 143 18.74 3.49 -4.18
N VAL A 144 19.73 2.68 -3.77
CA VAL A 144 20.27 2.71 -2.40
C VAL A 144 20.87 4.07 -2.07
N LEU A 145 21.68 4.64 -2.97
CA LEU A 145 22.30 5.96 -2.78
C LEU A 145 21.23 7.07 -2.66
N SER A 146 20.20 7.02 -3.51
CA SER A 146 19.10 8.00 -3.46
C SER A 146 18.24 7.87 -2.19
N ALA A 147 18.04 6.64 -1.66
CA ALA A 147 17.35 6.44 -0.39
C ALA A 147 18.16 6.99 0.80
N ILE A 148 19.47 6.78 0.82
CA ILE A 148 20.38 7.36 1.82
C ILE A 148 20.39 8.89 1.72
N ALA A 149 20.50 9.44 0.51
CA ALA A 149 20.46 10.89 0.27
C ALA A 149 19.11 11.51 0.67
N ALA A 150 17.99 10.82 0.42
CA ALA A 150 16.66 11.26 0.86
C ALA A 150 16.57 11.28 2.39
N GLY A 151 17.07 10.25 3.08
CA GLY A 151 17.16 10.25 4.55
C GLY A 151 18.00 11.39 5.11
N ALA A 152 19.19 11.62 4.55
CA ALA A 152 20.09 12.69 4.99
C ALA A 152 19.54 14.10 4.72
N THR A 153 18.88 14.31 3.58
CA THR A 153 18.24 15.60 3.26
C THR A 153 17.02 15.87 4.14
N LEU A 154 16.14 14.87 4.38
CA LEU A 154 15.05 14.97 5.35
C LEU A 154 15.58 15.28 6.77
N TYR A 155 16.69 14.66 7.17
CA TYR A 155 17.36 14.96 8.44
C TYR A 155 18.06 16.33 8.48
N SER A 156 18.21 17.03 7.34
CA SER A 156 18.84 18.36 7.26
C SER A 156 17.84 19.53 7.08
N LEU A 157 16.61 19.26 6.64
CA LEU A 157 15.58 20.28 6.37
C LEU A 157 15.08 21.03 7.64
N PRO A 158 14.75 22.33 7.58
CA PRO A 158 14.12 23.04 8.70
C PRO A 158 12.82 22.37 9.17
N LYS A 159 12.48 22.48 10.47
CA LYS A 159 11.27 21.84 11.03
C LYS A 159 9.98 22.32 10.33
N GLU A 160 9.89 23.59 9.96
CA GLU A 160 8.72 24.13 9.23
C GLU A 160 8.56 23.52 7.83
N THR A 161 9.65 23.42 7.06
CA THR A 161 9.62 22.76 5.74
C THR A 161 9.21 21.30 5.86
N LEU A 162 9.67 20.62 6.92
CA LEU A 162 9.31 19.23 7.19
C LEU A 162 7.83 19.09 7.64
N ALA A 163 7.27 20.07 8.35
CA ALA A 163 5.85 20.14 8.67
C ALA A 163 4.98 20.34 7.41
N LEU A 164 5.36 21.24 6.50
CA LEU A 164 4.70 21.38 5.20
C LEU A 164 4.76 20.08 4.38
N LEU A 165 5.91 19.41 4.41
CA LEU A 165 6.09 18.12 3.76
C LEU A 165 5.22 17.03 4.40
N GLN A 166 5.03 17.06 5.73
CA GLN A 166 4.12 16.17 6.45
C GLN A 166 2.65 16.45 6.10
N ILE A 167 2.24 17.71 5.87
CA ILE A 167 0.91 18.01 5.33
C ILE A 167 0.77 17.38 3.93
N ALA A 168 1.82 17.44 3.11
CA ALA A 168 1.82 16.89 1.75
C ALA A 168 1.77 15.34 1.71
N THR A 169 2.13 14.63 2.79
CA THR A 169 1.93 13.16 2.86
C THR A 169 0.46 12.78 3.11
N LEU A 170 -0.35 13.68 3.68
CA LEU A 170 -1.77 13.41 3.92
C LEU A 170 -2.54 13.17 2.61
N PRO A 171 -2.47 14.04 1.57
CA PRO A 171 -3.05 13.78 0.26
C PRO A 171 -2.73 12.40 -0.33
N LEU A 172 -1.51 11.88 -0.20
CA LEU A 172 -1.14 10.55 -0.72
C LEU A 172 -2.01 9.43 -0.12
N SER A 173 -2.37 9.55 1.16
CA SER A 173 -3.31 8.64 1.82
C SER A 173 -4.75 8.82 1.28
N LEU A 174 -5.17 10.08 1.09
CA LEU A 174 -6.53 10.43 0.63
C LEU A 174 -6.76 10.08 -0.85
N PHE A 175 -5.75 10.21 -1.72
CA PHE A 175 -5.83 9.93 -3.16
C PHE A 175 -6.17 8.48 -3.48
N SER A 176 -5.90 7.53 -2.57
CA SER A 176 -6.36 6.14 -2.72
C SER A 176 -7.87 5.99 -2.47
N LYS A 177 -8.45 6.82 -1.60
CA LYS A 177 -9.82 6.68 -1.09
C LYS A 177 -10.83 7.57 -1.81
N VAL A 178 -10.47 8.80 -2.19
CA VAL A 178 -11.39 9.74 -2.83
C VAL A 178 -11.92 9.24 -4.19
N PRO A 179 -11.10 8.65 -5.10
CA PRO A 179 -11.61 8.05 -6.32
C PRO A 179 -12.55 6.87 -6.04
N GLN A 180 -12.22 6.03 -5.07
CA GLN A 180 -13.04 4.90 -4.65
C GLN A 180 -14.40 5.35 -4.09
N ILE A 181 -14.43 6.36 -3.21
CA ILE A 181 -15.66 6.97 -2.68
C ILE A 181 -16.54 7.50 -3.82
N ARG A 182 -15.95 8.19 -4.81
CA ARG A 182 -16.68 8.70 -5.98
C ARG A 182 -17.19 7.58 -6.88
N GLN A 183 -16.41 6.51 -7.06
CA GLN A 183 -16.81 5.34 -7.85
C GLN A 183 -17.96 4.59 -7.18
N ASN A 184 -17.86 4.29 -5.89
CA ASN A 184 -18.93 3.66 -5.10
C ASN A 184 -20.23 4.49 -5.14
N ALA A 185 -20.12 5.83 -5.04
CA ALA A 185 -21.27 6.72 -5.15
C ALA A 185 -21.92 6.70 -6.55
N ARG A 186 -21.13 6.63 -7.63
CA ARG A 186 -21.68 6.51 -9.00
C ARG A 186 -22.24 5.13 -9.29
N ALA A 187 -21.59 4.08 -8.80
CA ALA A 187 -21.95 2.69 -9.04
C ALA A 187 -23.05 2.15 -8.11
N GLN A 188 -23.45 2.91 -7.07
CA GLN A 188 -24.48 2.52 -6.09
C GLN A 188 -24.28 1.09 -5.52
N SER A 189 -23.02 0.66 -5.45
CA SER A 189 -22.52 -0.65 -5.06
C SER A 189 -21.11 -0.47 -4.53
N THR A 190 -20.70 -1.28 -3.55
CA THR A 190 -19.32 -1.34 -3.05
C THR A 190 -18.50 -2.50 -3.58
N GLY A 191 -19.10 -3.38 -4.41
CA GLY A 191 -18.43 -4.52 -5.02
C GLY A 191 -17.67 -5.38 -4.01
N GLN A 192 -16.39 -5.65 -4.30
CA GLN A 192 -15.51 -6.50 -3.48
C GLN A 192 -14.88 -5.78 -2.25
N LEU A 193 -15.44 -4.65 -1.81
CA LEU A 193 -14.97 -3.99 -0.58
C LEU A 193 -15.20 -4.89 0.64
N SER A 194 -14.18 -5.14 1.44
CA SER A 194 -14.31 -5.98 2.65
C SER A 194 -14.75 -5.16 3.86
N ALA A 195 -15.86 -5.55 4.48
CA ALA A 195 -16.39 -4.90 5.68
C ALA A 195 -15.39 -4.96 6.84
N VAL A 196 -14.73 -6.12 7.01
CA VAL A 196 -13.66 -6.32 7.99
C VAL A 196 -12.51 -5.34 7.73
N ALA A 197 -12.13 -5.14 6.47
CA ALA A 197 -11.07 -4.19 6.12
C ALA A 197 -11.48 -2.74 6.42
N VAL A 198 -12.72 -2.33 6.15
CA VAL A 198 -13.20 -0.96 6.45
C VAL A 198 -13.26 -0.72 7.96
N VAL A 199 -13.83 -1.66 8.74
CA VAL A 199 -13.88 -1.58 10.21
C VAL A 199 -12.47 -1.53 10.80
N ALA A 200 -11.55 -2.37 10.32
CA ALA A 200 -10.15 -2.36 10.76
C ALA A 200 -9.44 -1.02 10.44
N GLN A 201 -9.76 -0.38 9.31
CA GLN A 201 -9.23 0.95 8.95
C GLN A 201 -9.80 2.06 9.84
N VAL A 202 -11.10 2.04 10.15
CA VAL A 202 -11.74 2.96 11.11
C VAL A 202 -11.11 2.80 12.50
N ALA A 203 -11.03 1.55 13.00
CA ALA A 203 -10.42 1.24 14.29
C ALA A 203 -8.93 1.65 14.35
N GLY A 204 -8.16 1.40 13.28
CA GLY A 204 -6.75 1.81 13.19
C GLY A 204 -6.55 3.33 13.10
N CYS A 205 -7.47 4.08 12.53
CA CYS A 205 -7.43 5.55 12.55
C CYS A 205 -7.84 6.11 13.91
N LEU A 206 -8.88 5.55 14.55
CA LEU A 206 -9.25 5.90 15.93
C LEU A 206 -8.12 5.62 16.92
N ALA A 207 -7.46 4.47 16.79
CA ALA A 207 -6.31 4.08 17.59
C ALA A 207 -5.17 5.08 17.49
N ARG A 208 -4.79 5.48 16.26
CA ARG A 208 -3.75 6.50 16.04
C ARG A 208 -4.15 7.90 16.51
N LEU A 209 -5.42 8.28 16.37
CA LEU A 209 -5.92 9.56 16.88
C LEU A 209 -5.85 9.59 18.42
N PHE A 210 -6.21 8.49 19.08
CA PHE A 210 -6.11 8.34 20.53
C PHE A 210 -4.64 8.36 21.00
N THR A 211 -3.75 7.58 20.39
CA THR A 211 -2.32 7.58 20.78
C THR A 211 -1.67 8.94 20.51
N THR A 212 -1.95 9.59 19.37
CA THR A 212 -1.43 10.95 19.10
C THR A 212 -1.90 11.95 20.17
N ALA A 213 -3.18 11.89 20.56
CA ALA A 213 -3.75 12.77 21.59
C ALA A 213 -3.21 12.50 23.01
N GLN A 214 -2.78 11.27 23.32
CA GLN A 214 -2.23 10.90 24.63
C GLN A 214 -0.71 11.01 24.72
N GLU A 215 0.03 10.78 23.62
CA GLU A 215 1.49 10.70 23.62
C GLU A 215 2.20 11.96 23.12
N VAL A 216 1.52 12.78 22.32
CA VAL A 216 2.17 13.87 21.56
C VAL A 216 1.42 15.20 21.69
N GLY A 217 0.10 15.21 21.49
CA GLY A 217 -0.71 16.42 21.47
C GLY A 217 -0.56 17.29 20.21
N ASP A 218 0.17 16.83 19.20
CA ASP A 218 0.39 17.57 17.94
C ASP A 218 -0.89 17.59 17.08
N GLN A 219 -1.39 18.80 16.84
CA GLN A 219 -2.63 19.04 16.10
C GLN A 219 -2.52 18.70 14.61
N LEU A 220 -1.32 18.76 14.01
CA LEU A 220 -1.10 18.50 12.60
C LEU A 220 -1.22 17.00 12.29
N VAL A 221 -0.55 16.18 13.11
CA VAL A 221 -0.62 14.71 13.02
C VAL A 221 -2.03 14.24 13.39
N ALA A 222 -2.64 14.81 14.43
CA ALA A 222 -4.01 14.49 14.82
C ALA A 222 -5.04 14.85 13.73
N ALA A 223 -4.93 16.03 13.10
CA ALA A 223 -5.79 16.43 11.99
C ALA A 223 -5.66 15.48 10.78
N GLY A 224 -4.43 15.01 10.49
CA GLY A 224 -4.19 13.99 9.48
C GLY A 224 -4.95 12.68 9.74
N PHE A 225 -4.86 12.15 10.96
CA PHE A 225 -5.60 10.94 11.34
C PHE A 225 -7.11 11.15 11.42
N ALA A 226 -7.57 12.34 11.85
CA ALA A 226 -8.99 12.70 11.86
C ALA A 226 -9.57 12.77 10.44
N LEU A 227 -8.85 13.35 9.48
CA LEU A 227 -9.28 13.40 8.07
C LEU A 227 -9.30 12.01 7.43
N ALA A 228 -8.29 11.17 7.72
CA ALA A 228 -8.28 9.78 7.29
C ALA A 228 -9.44 8.97 7.90
N LEU A 229 -9.76 9.19 9.18
CA LEU A 229 -10.90 8.60 9.87
C LEU A 229 -12.22 9.00 9.20
N LEU A 230 -12.43 10.28 8.90
CA LEU A 230 -13.63 10.77 8.21
C LEU A 230 -13.82 10.08 6.86
N LEU A 231 -12.78 9.94 6.02
CA LEU A 231 -12.90 9.21 4.75
C LEU A 231 -13.20 7.71 4.94
N ASN A 232 -12.64 7.07 5.98
CA ASN A 232 -12.94 5.67 6.29
C ASN A 232 -14.38 5.49 6.81
N ILE A 233 -14.91 6.46 7.57
CA ILE A 233 -16.33 6.48 7.98
C ILE A 233 -17.24 6.68 6.77
N VAL A 234 -16.90 7.56 5.83
CA VAL A 234 -17.66 7.74 4.57
C VAL A 234 -17.67 6.44 3.74
N LEU A 235 -16.54 5.74 3.62
CA LEU A 235 -16.48 4.42 2.98
C LEU A 235 -17.35 3.39 3.70
N GLY A 236 -17.35 3.37 5.04
CA GLY A 236 -18.21 2.50 5.84
C GLY A 236 -19.70 2.81 5.69
N ALA A 237 -20.07 4.09 5.65
CA ALA A 237 -21.44 4.53 5.40
C ALA A 237 -21.91 4.14 3.99
N GLN A 238 -21.07 4.33 2.95
CA GLN A 238 -21.37 3.84 1.60
C GLN A 238 -21.53 2.32 1.56
N MET A 239 -20.68 1.59 2.28
CA MET A 239 -20.77 0.14 2.36
C MET A 239 -22.05 -0.34 3.04
N TRP A 240 -22.51 0.37 4.06
CA TRP A 240 -23.80 0.08 4.71
C TRP A 240 -24.99 0.44 3.80
N MET A 241 -24.96 1.61 3.15
CA MET A 241 -26.07 2.10 2.30
C MET A 241 -26.23 1.30 1.00
N TYR A 242 -25.13 0.81 0.41
CA TYR A 242 -25.15 0.06 -0.85
C TYR A 242 -25.04 -1.46 -0.65
N TRP A 243 -25.15 -1.95 0.59
CA TRP A 243 -25.03 -3.37 0.91
C TRP A 243 -26.10 -4.19 0.18
N GLY A 244 -25.67 -5.17 -0.63
CA GLY A 244 -26.58 -6.04 -1.39
C GLY A 244 -27.26 -5.38 -2.59
N ASN A 245 -26.85 -4.17 -2.99
CA ASN A 245 -27.38 -3.50 -4.19
C ASN A 245 -26.60 -3.86 -5.48
N ASP A 246 -25.73 -4.88 -5.42
CA ASP A 246 -24.80 -5.32 -6.47
C ASP A 246 -25.44 -5.87 -7.76
N GLY A 247 -26.77 -5.73 -7.91
CA GLY A 247 -27.54 -6.18 -9.08
C GLY A 247 -28.43 -5.11 -9.73
N LYS A 248 -28.28 -3.82 -9.39
CA LYS A 248 -29.18 -2.75 -9.87
C LYS A 248 -28.51 -1.47 -10.38
N VAL A 249 -27.45 -1.60 -11.20
CA VAL A 249 -27.05 -0.51 -12.11
C VAL A 249 -27.11 -0.99 -13.55
N LYS A 250 -27.93 -0.29 -14.34
CA LYS A 250 -28.11 -0.48 -15.78
C LYS A 250 -26.79 -0.23 -16.52
N GLU A 251 -26.63 -0.84 -17.68
CA GLU A 251 -25.59 -0.46 -18.65
C GLU A 251 -25.84 0.96 -19.19
N GLU A 252 -25.49 1.98 -18.43
CA GLU A 252 -25.34 3.33 -18.97
C GLU A 252 -23.89 3.51 -19.39
N LYS A 253 -23.67 3.49 -20.71
CA LYS A 253 -22.37 3.74 -21.34
C LYS A 253 -21.90 5.17 -21.03
N ALA A 254 -21.24 5.34 -19.90
CA ALA A 254 -20.35 6.47 -19.71
C ALA A 254 -19.15 6.28 -20.65
N GLU A 255 -19.18 6.94 -21.80
CA GLU A 255 -18.00 7.11 -22.67
C GLU A 255 -16.93 7.89 -21.91
N MET A 256 -16.15 7.18 -21.11
CA MET A 256 -14.82 7.64 -20.75
C MET A 256 -13.99 7.55 -22.02
N ASN A 257 -13.60 8.71 -22.56
CA ASN A 257 -12.67 8.82 -23.68
C ASN A 257 -11.34 8.16 -23.31
N VAL A 258 -11.27 6.84 -23.53
CA VAL A 258 -10.03 6.12 -23.73
C VAL A 258 -9.45 6.72 -24.99
N VAL A 259 -8.42 7.55 -24.84
CA VAL A 259 -7.56 7.93 -25.97
C VAL A 259 -7.06 6.61 -26.55
N ALA A 260 -7.63 6.22 -27.68
CA ALA A 260 -7.28 4.98 -28.34
C ALA A 260 -5.76 5.02 -28.63
N PRO A 261 -5.04 3.90 -28.43
CA PRO A 261 -3.64 3.86 -28.82
C PRO A 261 -3.56 4.18 -30.31
N VAL A 262 -2.84 5.25 -30.65
CA VAL A 262 -2.60 5.64 -32.05
C VAL A 262 -2.06 4.41 -32.79
N PRO A 263 -2.73 3.94 -33.85
CA PRO A 263 -2.25 2.78 -34.59
C PRO A 263 -0.97 3.18 -35.31
N VAL A 264 0.16 2.75 -34.75
CA VAL A 264 1.47 2.88 -35.39
C VAL A 264 1.40 2.10 -36.70
N LYS A 265 1.42 2.81 -37.83
CA LYS A 265 1.56 2.21 -39.15
C LYS A 265 2.89 1.45 -39.20
N ALA A 266 2.82 0.13 -39.15
CA ALA A 266 3.94 -0.73 -39.47
C ALA A 266 4.13 -0.74 -41.00
N GLU A 267 4.97 0.16 -41.49
CA GLU A 267 5.43 0.14 -42.88
C GLU A 267 6.52 -0.93 -43.03
N SER A 268 6.10 -2.17 -43.32
CA SER A 268 7.01 -3.27 -43.63
C SER A 268 7.03 -3.53 -45.13
N THR A 269 7.99 -2.92 -45.83
CA THR A 269 8.15 -3.07 -47.28
C THR A 269 8.66 -4.47 -47.65
N GLY A 270 7.72 -5.33 -48.03
CA GLY A 270 7.91 -6.42 -49.00
C GLY A 270 8.75 -7.64 -48.58
N ARG A 271 8.10 -8.82 -48.54
CA ARG A 271 8.22 -9.79 -49.64
C ARG A 271 7.08 -10.81 -49.59
N SER A 272 6.52 -11.12 -50.75
CA SER A 272 5.26 -11.85 -50.96
C SER A 272 5.22 -13.28 -50.44
N GLU A 273 4.06 -13.70 -49.92
CA GLU A 273 3.63 -15.10 -49.96
C GLU A 273 2.31 -15.28 -50.74
N ILE A 274 2.11 -16.51 -51.19
CA ILE A 274 1.20 -16.90 -52.27
C ILE A 274 -0.25 -17.00 -51.77
N LEU A 275 -1.17 -16.34 -52.47
CA LEU A 275 -2.60 -16.35 -52.16
C LEU A 275 -3.23 -17.72 -52.48
N ARG A 276 -3.91 -18.33 -51.50
CA ARG A 276 -4.87 -19.43 -51.72
C ARG A 276 -6.15 -19.17 -50.93
N SER A 277 -7.25 -18.90 -51.66
CA SER A 277 -8.62 -19.10 -51.17
C SER A 277 -9.51 -19.51 -52.34
N SER A 278 -10.33 -20.53 -52.11
CA SER A 278 -11.52 -20.91 -52.89
C SER A 278 -12.56 -19.77 -52.90
N SER A 279 -13.55 -19.67 -53.79
CA SER A 279 -14.32 -20.64 -54.61
C SER A 279 -14.88 -19.90 -55.88
N PRO A 280 -15.79 -20.41 -56.78
CA PRO A 280 -16.68 -21.58 -56.72
C PRO A 280 -16.71 -22.50 -57.99
N LEU A 281 -17.55 -23.53 -57.96
CA LEU A 281 -17.84 -24.48 -59.06
C LEU A 281 -18.62 -23.82 -60.21
N PRO A 282 -18.41 -24.24 -61.47
CA PRO A 282 -19.42 -25.11 -62.10
C PRO A 282 -18.88 -26.26 -63.02
N ARG A 283 -19.85 -27.07 -63.42
CA ARG A 283 -19.90 -28.36 -64.16
C ARG A 283 -19.08 -28.51 -65.48
N ALA A 284 -18.66 -29.77 -65.70
CA ALA A 284 -18.79 -30.59 -66.94
C ALA A 284 -17.56 -30.94 -67.83
N SER A 285 -17.63 -32.17 -68.38
CA SER A 285 -16.90 -32.80 -69.51
C SER A 285 -15.39 -33.14 -69.41
N THR A 286 -15.12 -34.46 -69.32
CA THR A 286 -14.00 -35.22 -69.96
C THR A 286 -14.07 -35.14 -71.52
N PRO A 287 -13.09 -35.58 -72.35
CA PRO A 287 -12.01 -36.57 -72.07
C PRO A 287 -10.62 -36.41 -72.77
N THR A 288 -9.70 -37.34 -72.45
CA THR A 288 -8.69 -38.01 -73.33
C THR A 288 -7.37 -37.38 -73.83
N ARG A 289 -6.38 -38.30 -73.93
CA ARG A 289 -5.15 -38.38 -74.77
C ARG A 289 -3.92 -37.55 -74.36
N LYS A 290 -2.67 -37.90 -74.75
CA LYS A 290 -1.93 -39.18 -75.03
C LYS A 290 -0.51 -38.77 -75.53
N TRP A 291 0.51 -39.64 -75.43
CA TRP A 291 1.89 -39.51 -75.98
C TRP A 291 2.83 -38.59 -75.16
N ALA A 292 3.95 -39.10 -74.61
CA ALA A 292 5.27 -39.44 -75.23
C ALA A 292 6.18 -38.19 -75.36
N ARG A 293 7.52 -38.28 -75.25
CA ARG A 293 8.46 -39.41 -75.45
C ARG A 293 9.77 -39.19 -74.65
N LYS A 294 10.59 -40.24 -74.51
CA LYS A 294 12.08 -40.29 -74.37
C LYS A 294 12.78 -39.03 -74.93
N VAL A 295 13.95 -38.56 -74.49
CA VAL A 295 15.22 -39.32 -74.37
C VAL A 295 15.77 -39.23 -72.94
N ASP A 296 15.75 -40.30 -72.14
CA ASP A 296 15.12 -41.62 -72.41
C ASP A 296 14.22 -42.07 -71.26
#